data_AF-A0A5J5AZH4-F1
#
_entry.id   AF-A0A5J5AZH4-F1
#
_cell.length_a   1.000
_cell.length_b   1.000
_cell.length_c   1.000
_cell.angle_alpha   90.00
_cell.angle_beta   90.00
_cell.angle_gamma   90.00
#
_symmetry.space_group_name_H-M   'P 1'
#
loop_
_entity.id
_entity.type
_entity.pdbx_description
1 polymer ?
#
loop_
_entity_poly.entity_id
_entity_poly.type
_entity_poly.pdbx_seq_one_letter_code
_entity_poly.pdbx_strand_id
1 'polypeptide(L)'
;MDPCPFVRLIIESLALKLPLATKPAGSAVYPSTTPCFCKLRLKNFPSQTALLPLCSAFAGDSSPPESTTSSAGFDLDPAILRRLSGKPIALRVSVYSGRMGRTCGVTSGKLLGSVNVGIILEGADSRASVFQNGWMKLGNEPDKPAARLHLTVRTEPDPRFVFQFGGEPECSPVVFQIQGNIQQPVFSCKFSADRNARSRSLPSDFTVNNNRGWMRNFLG
;
A
#
# COMPACT_ATOMS: atom_id res chain seq x y z
N MET A 1 -12.26 20.76 -10.73
CA MET A 1 -12.42 19.32 -10.43
C MET A 1 -11.74 19.09 -9.12
N ASP A 2 -12.49 18.68 -8.12
CA ASP A 2 -11.91 18.36 -6.82
C ASP A 2 -11.36 16.92 -6.86
N PRO A 3 -10.24 16.65 -6.19
CA PRO A 3 -9.71 15.30 -6.14
C PRO A 3 -10.68 14.37 -5.41
N CYS A 4 -10.86 13.17 -5.93
CA CYS A 4 -11.59 12.11 -5.24
C CYS A 4 -10.76 11.61 -4.05
N PRO A 5 -11.38 11.41 -2.87
CA PRO A 5 -10.68 10.99 -1.66
C PRO A 5 -10.42 9.47 -1.68
N PHE A 6 -9.41 9.03 -2.44
CA PHE A 6 -8.93 7.65 -2.32
C PHE A 6 -7.98 7.54 -1.13
N VAL A 7 -7.89 6.34 -0.56
CA VAL A 7 -6.99 6.01 0.54
C VAL A 7 -6.28 4.71 0.23
N ARG A 8 -5.00 4.62 0.54
CA ARG A 8 -4.23 3.38 0.43
C ARG A 8 -4.05 2.76 1.80
N LEU A 9 -4.48 1.51 1.97
CA LEU A 9 -4.07 0.67 3.10
C LEU A 9 -2.77 -0.04 2.71
N ILE A 10 -1.69 0.27 3.40
CA ILE A 10 -0.33 -0.17 3.12
C ILE A 10 0.10 -1.19 4.17
N ILE A 11 0.64 -2.32 3.71
CA ILE A 11 1.26 -3.38 4.49
C ILE A 11 2.72 -3.47 4.05
N GLU A 12 3.63 -3.14 4.96
CA GLU A 12 5.07 -3.09 4.69
C GLU A 12 5.90 -3.67 5.85
N SER A 13 7.22 -3.64 5.71
CA SER A 13 8.18 -4.16 6.69
C SER A 13 7.88 -5.59 7.13
N LEU A 14 7.45 -6.43 6.18
CA LEU A 14 7.11 -7.83 6.43
C LEU A 14 8.37 -8.66 6.72
N ALA A 15 8.42 -9.34 7.86
CA ALA A 15 9.49 -10.30 8.15
C ALA A 15 9.05 -11.40 9.10
N LEU A 16 9.67 -12.58 8.97
CA LEU A 16 9.30 -13.77 9.73
C LEU A 16 10.48 -14.28 10.57
N LYS A 17 10.26 -14.43 11.88
CA LYS A 17 11.19 -15.09 12.81
C LYS A 17 10.59 -16.44 13.21
N LEU A 18 11.25 -17.53 12.81
CA LEU A 18 10.84 -18.89 13.18
C LEU A 18 11.47 -19.29 14.53
N PRO A 19 10.80 -20.11 15.35
CA PRO A 19 11.41 -20.65 16.56
C PRO A 19 12.58 -21.56 16.18
N LEU A 20 13.71 -21.44 16.88
CA LEU A 20 14.85 -22.33 16.67
C LEU A 20 14.46 -23.75 17.10
N ALA A 21 14.44 -24.70 16.16
CA ALA A 21 14.17 -26.10 16.48
C ALA A 21 15.33 -26.66 17.33
N THR A 22 15.03 -27.24 18.50
CA THR A 22 15.98 -28.06 19.24
C THR A 22 16.25 -29.34 18.44
N LYS A 23 17.41 -29.41 17.76
CA LYS A 23 18.01 -30.57 17.05
C LYS A 23 17.08 -31.37 16.09
N PRO A 24 17.35 -31.41 14.77
CA PRO A 24 16.68 -32.36 13.91
C PRO A 24 17.24 -33.78 14.10
N ALA A 25 16.36 -34.75 14.37
CA ALA A 25 16.65 -36.16 14.12
C ALA A 25 16.37 -36.44 12.64
N GLY A 26 17.44 -36.63 11.86
CA GLY A 26 17.37 -37.07 10.45
C GLY A 26 17.56 -35.95 9.42
N SER A 27 18.44 -36.24 8.45
CA SER A 27 18.77 -35.51 7.22
C SER A 27 17.95 -34.23 6.97
N ALA A 28 18.36 -33.13 7.61
CA ALA A 28 17.56 -31.92 7.70
C ALA A 28 18.10 -30.81 6.80
N VAL A 29 17.32 -30.51 5.76
CA VAL A 29 17.39 -29.22 5.06
C VAL A 29 17.21 -28.12 6.12
N TYR A 30 18.19 -27.20 6.22
CA TYR A 30 18.14 -26.08 7.17
C TYR A 30 16.77 -25.35 7.06
N PRO A 31 16.07 -25.06 8.18
CA PRO A 31 14.79 -24.33 8.15
C PRO A 31 14.88 -22.96 7.43
N SER A 32 16.11 -22.45 7.26
CA SER A 32 16.44 -21.20 6.56
C SER A 32 16.18 -21.21 5.05
N THR A 33 15.99 -22.37 4.40
CA THR A 33 15.87 -22.44 2.92
C THR A 33 14.45 -22.71 2.42
N THR A 34 13.49 -22.98 3.31
CA THR A 34 12.10 -23.20 2.90
C THR A 34 11.42 -21.86 2.64
N PRO A 35 10.90 -21.59 1.43
CA PRO A 35 10.25 -20.33 1.13
C PRO A 35 9.04 -20.15 2.05
N CYS A 36 8.85 -18.93 2.55
CA CYS A 36 7.69 -18.55 3.35
C CYS A 36 6.93 -17.43 2.63
N PHE A 37 5.61 -17.43 2.78
CA PHE A 37 4.75 -16.41 2.18
C PHE A 37 3.57 -16.10 3.09
N CYS A 38 3.01 -14.90 2.97
CA CYS A 38 1.77 -14.53 3.64
C CYS A 38 0.65 -14.26 2.65
N LYS A 39 -0.57 -14.63 3.04
CA LYS A 39 -1.81 -14.20 2.39
C LYS A 39 -2.45 -13.09 3.20
N LEU A 40 -2.66 -11.95 2.55
CA LEU A 40 -3.32 -10.77 3.07
C LEU A 40 -4.79 -10.82 2.64
N ARG A 41 -5.70 -10.69 3.60
CA ARG A 41 -7.15 -10.72 3.37
C ARG A 41 -7.83 -9.58 4.08
N LEU A 42 -8.54 -8.78 3.30
CA LEU A 42 -9.46 -7.74 3.76
C LEU A 42 -10.86 -8.08 3.24
N LYS A 43 -11.90 -7.88 4.06
CA LYS A 43 -13.28 -8.25 3.69
C LYS A 43 -13.72 -7.50 2.44
N ASN A 44 -14.29 -8.21 1.46
CA ASN A 44 -14.73 -7.69 0.16
C ASN A 44 -13.60 -7.25 -0.79
N PHE A 45 -12.35 -7.62 -0.51
CA PHE A 45 -11.22 -7.38 -1.41
C PHE A 45 -10.61 -8.70 -1.89
N PRO A 46 -9.99 -8.72 -3.08
CA PRO A 46 -9.21 -9.86 -3.54
C PRO A 46 -8.05 -10.12 -2.58
N SER A 47 -7.78 -11.40 -2.29
CA SER A 47 -6.65 -11.77 -1.45
C SER A 47 -5.35 -11.48 -2.18
N GLN A 48 -4.40 -10.86 -1.49
CA GLN A 48 -3.04 -10.66 -2.00
C GLN A 48 -2.08 -11.63 -1.35
N THR A 49 -1.00 -11.98 -2.05
CA THR A 49 0.06 -12.83 -1.50
C THR A 49 1.39 -12.12 -1.64
N ALA A 50 2.20 -12.16 -0.59
CA ALA A 50 3.54 -11.59 -0.57
C ALA A 50 4.55 -12.62 -0.03
N LEU A 51 5.77 -12.56 -0.53
CA LEU A 51 6.88 -13.35 0.00
C LEU A 51 7.28 -12.80 1.36
N LEU A 52 7.67 -13.70 2.27
CA LEU A 52 8.12 -13.33 3.60
C LEU A 52 9.62 -13.63 3.76
N PRO A 53 10.46 -12.60 3.91
CA PRO A 53 11.86 -12.82 4.24
C PRO A 53 11.99 -13.40 5.64
N LEU A 54 12.91 -14.36 5.80
CA LEU A 54 13.24 -14.95 7.09
C LEU A 54 14.31 -14.09 7.78
N CYS A 55 14.02 -13.67 9.01
CA CYS A 55 15.02 -13.03 9.87
C CYS A 55 15.86 -14.09 10.58
N SER A 56 17.16 -13.85 10.68
CA SER A 56 18.05 -14.62 11.54
C SER A 56 17.56 -14.57 12.99
N ALA A 57 17.52 -15.73 13.67
CA ALA A 57 17.11 -15.82 15.06
C ALA A 57 18.00 -14.99 16.02
N PHE A 58 19.22 -14.64 15.59
CA PHE A 58 20.18 -13.83 16.33
C PHE A 58 19.96 -12.32 16.21
N ALA A 59 19.10 -11.87 15.30
CA ALA A 59 18.67 -10.48 15.27
C ALA A 59 17.73 -10.25 16.47
N GLY A 60 18.16 -9.38 17.39
CA GLY A 60 17.33 -8.93 18.50
C GLY A 60 16.03 -8.31 17.99
N ASP A 61 14.97 -8.34 18.80
CA ASP A 61 13.66 -7.79 18.40
C ASP A 61 13.68 -6.26 18.20
N SER A 62 14.80 -5.61 18.55
CA SER A 62 15.04 -4.17 18.50
C SER A 62 15.54 -3.64 17.15
N SER A 63 15.97 -4.51 16.22
CA SER A 63 16.36 -4.08 14.88
C SER A 63 15.20 -4.28 13.89
N PRO A 64 14.70 -3.23 13.22
CA PRO A 64 13.70 -3.39 12.18
C PRO A 64 14.30 -4.21 11.02
N PRO A 65 13.56 -5.16 10.44
CA PRO A 65 14.05 -5.93 9.31
C PRO A 65 14.40 -5.01 8.13
N GLU A 66 15.57 -5.21 7.53
CA GLU A 66 15.96 -4.50 6.31
C GLU A 66 14.88 -4.70 5.25
N SER A 67 14.22 -3.60 4.91
CA SER A 67 12.95 -3.62 4.19
C SER A 67 13.20 -3.93 2.72
N THR A 68 12.92 -5.17 2.30
CA THR A 68 12.85 -5.54 0.88
C THR A 68 11.59 -4.94 0.27
N THR A 69 11.68 -3.66 -0.10
CA THR A 69 10.96 -2.80 -1.09
C THR A 69 9.61 -3.17 -1.74
N SER A 70 8.88 -4.21 -1.33
CA SER A 70 7.53 -4.49 -1.83
C SER A 70 6.50 -4.25 -0.73
N SER A 71 5.83 -3.10 -0.78
CA SER A 71 4.63 -2.87 0.00
C SER A 71 3.43 -3.50 -0.72
N ALA A 72 2.71 -4.35 0.00
CA ALA A 72 1.42 -4.84 -0.44
C ALA A 72 0.34 -3.88 0.09
N GLY A 73 -0.81 -3.79 -0.55
CA GLY A 73 -1.80 -2.83 -0.11
C GLY A 73 -3.11 -2.84 -0.87
N PHE A 74 -4.14 -2.27 -0.26
CA PHE A 74 -5.48 -2.18 -0.81
C PHE A 74 -5.81 -0.72 -1.13
N ASP A 75 -6.24 -0.46 -2.35
CA ASP A 75 -6.81 0.83 -2.74
C ASP A 75 -8.27 0.90 -2.26
N LEU A 76 -8.60 1.95 -1.52
CA LEU A 76 -9.93 2.21 -1.00
C LEU A 76 -10.52 3.40 -1.75
N ASP A 77 -11.52 3.13 -2.58
CA ASP A 77 -12.26 4.16 -3.29
C ASP A 77 -13.26 4.89 -2.36
N PRO A 78 -13.79 6.06 -2.78
CA PRO A 78 -14.74 6.82 -1.96
C PRO A 78 -16.02 6.05 -1.59
N ALA A 79 -16.50 5.14 -2.44
CA ALA A 79 -17.69 4.35 -2.16
C ALA A 79 -17.44 3.31 -1.06
N ILE A 80 -16.26 2.68 -1.08
CA ILE A 80 -15.81 1.76 -0.04
C ILE A 80 -15.60 2.50 1.27
N LEU A 81 -14.93 3.66 1.25
CA LEU A 81 -14.72 4.47 2.44
C LEU A 81 -16.04 4.87 3.09
N ARG A 82 -17.02 5.32 2.32
CA ARG A 82 -18.38 5.61 2.83
C ARG A 82 -19.04 4.40 3.46
N ARG A 83 -18.91 3.21 2.85
CA ARG A 83 -19.51 1.97 3.35
C ARG A 83 -18.88 1.48 4.66
N LEU A 84 -17.57 1.71 4.82
CA LEU A 84 -16.77 1.26 5.95
C LEU A 84 -16.57 2.33 7.04
N SER A 85 -16.99 3.57 6.79
CA SER A 85 -16.88 4.68 7.74
C SER A 85 -17.51 4.33 9.10
N GLY A 86 -16.77 4.60 10.18
CA GLY A 86 -17.16 4.31 11.56
C GLY A 86 -17.22 2.82 11.93
N LYS A 87 -16.86 1.90 11.03
CA LYS A 87 -16.89 0.45 11.29
C LYS A 87 -15.47 -0.10 11.36
N PRO A 88 -15.08 -0.78 12.46
CA PRO A 88 -13.81 -1.46 12.50
C PRO A 88 -13.79 -2.60 11.47
N ILE A 89 -12.74 -2.66 10.68
CA ILE A 89 -12.46 -3.76 9.75
C ILE A 89 -11.22 -4.52 10.23
N ALA A 90 -11.11 -5.79 9.85
CA ALA A 90 -9.97 -6.62 10.21
C ALA A 90 -9.17 -7.01 8.96
N LEU A 91 -7.88 -6.69 8.96
CA LEU A 91 -6.91 -7.26 8.05
C LEU A 91 -6.42 -8.58 8.66
N ARG A 92 -6.67 -9.70 7.97
CA ARG A 92 -6.14 -11.00 8.35
C ARG A 92 -4.87 -11.30 7.55
N VAL A 93 -3.78 -11.59 8.25
CA VAL A 93 -2.51 -12.01 7.66
C VAL A 93 -2.25 -13.46 8.04
N SER A 94 -2.27 -14.36 7.05
CA SER A 94 -2.04 -15.80 7.26
C SER A 94 -0.67 -16.18 6.71
N VAL A 95 0.18 -16.79 7.52
CA VAL A 95 1.58 -17.09 7.20
C VAL A 95 1.75 -18.57 6.90
N TYR A 96 2.44 -18.89 5.81
CA TYR A 96 2.64 -20.25 5.32
C TYR A 96 4.13 -20.54 5.09
N SER A 97 4.55 -21.78 5.37
CA SER A 97 5.84 -22.34 4.95
C SER A 97 5.64 -23.27 3.77
N GLY A 98 6.52 -23.21 2.77
CA GLY A 98 6.49 -24.06 1.57
C GLY A 98 6.22 -23.26 0.29
N ARG A 99 6.07 -23.97 -0.82
CA ARG A 99 5.90 -23.34 -2.14
C ARG A 99 4.49 -22.75 -2.29
N MET A 100 4.40 -21.62 -2.98
CA MET A 100 3.13 -21.03 -3.39
C MET A 100 2.53 -21.84 -4.54
N GLY A 101 1.24 -22.17 -4.48
CA GLY A 101 0.52 -22.86 -5.55
C GLY A 101 -0.13 -24.17 -5.12
N ARG A 102 -0.55 -24.94 -6.12
CA ARG A 102 -1.16 -26.26 -5.97
C ARG A 102 -0.43 -27.25 -6.86
N THR A 103 -0.22 -28.46 -6.36
CA THR A 103 0.28 -29.59 -7.16
C THR A 103 -0.75 -30.71 -7.04
N CYS A 104 -1.30 -31.16 -8.16
CA CYS A 104 -2.33 -32.21 -8.21
C CYS A 104 -3.54 -31.92 -7.28
N GLY A 105 -3.97 -30.66 -7.17
CA GLY A 105 -5.09 -30.24 -6.32
C GLY A 105 -4.77 -30.00 -4.84
N VAL A 106 -3.58 -30.40 -4.36
CA VAL A 106 -3.13 -30.20 -2.98
C VAL A 106 -2.38 -28.88 -2.84
N THR A 107 -2.67 -28.10 -1.78
CA THR A 107 -1.94 -26.86 -1.49
C THR A 107 -0.55 -27.18 -0.97
N SER A 108 0.48 -26.65 -1.62
CA SER A 108 1.89 -26.98 -1.32
C SER A 108 2.48 -26.24 -0.10
N GLY A 109 1.69 -25.37 0.56
CA GLY A 109 2.11 -24.59 1.72
C GLY A 109 1.39 -25.00 3.00
N LYS A 110 2.14 -25.17 4.09
CA LYS A 110 1.63 -25.45 5.44
C LYS A 110 1.39 -24.15 6.19
N LEU A 111 0.21 -23.99 6.79
CA LEU A 111 -0.13 -22.82 7.62
C LEU A 111 0.71 -22.84 8.91
N LEU A 112 1.47 -21.77 9.15
CA LEU A 112 2.22 -21.55 10.38
C LEU A 112 1.38 -20.81 11.45
N GLY A 113 0.51 -19.90 11.02
CA GLY A 113 -0.35 -19.14 11.91
C GLY A 113 -1.04 -17.97 11.21
N SER A 114 -1.79 -17.19 11.97
CA SER A 114 -2.43 -15.97 11.47
C SER A 114 -2.48 -14.89 12.54
N VAL A 115 -2.43 -13.62 12.11
CA VAL A 115 -2.71 -12.45 12.95
C VAL A 115 -3.87 -11.66 12.34
N ASN A 116 -4.59 -10.91 13.18
CA ASN A 116 -5.61 -9.97 12.75
C ASN A 116 -5.24 -8.58 13.25
N VAL A 117 -5.28 -7.58 12.36
CA VAL A 117 -5.06 -6.18 12.69
C VAL A 117 -6.38 -5.43 12.51
N GLY A 118 -6.85 -4.79 13.57
CA GLY A 118 -8.03 -3.94 13.55
C GLY A 118 -7.71 -2.59 12.91
N ILE A 119 -8.56 -2.14 11.99
CA ILE A 119 -8.39 -0.91 11.22
C ILE A 119 -9.65 -0.08 11.34
N ILE A 120 -9.49 1.20 11.66
CA ILE A 120 -10.56 2.21 11.70
C ILE A 120 -10.22 3.25 10.63
N LEU A 121 -11.10 3.39 9.64
CA LEU A 121 -10.88 4.26 8.47
C LEU A 121 -11.39 5.69 8.67
N GLU A 122 -11.81 6.05 9.88
CA GLU A 122 -12.30 7.39 10.18
C GLU A 122 -11.19 8.43 10.01
N GLY A 123 -11.44 9.42 9.14
CA GLY A 123 -10.48 10.48 8.80
C GLY A 123 -9.28 10.02 7.98
N ALA A 124 -9.27 8.79 7.45
CA ALA A 124 -8.14 8.25 6.68
C ALA A 124 -7.90 8.96 5.34
N ASP A 125 -8.90 9.70 4.84
CA ASP A 125 -8.84 10.59 3.67
C ASP A 125 -8.15 11.93 3.96
N SER A 126 -8.04 12.31 5.24
CA SER A 126 -7.44 13.59 5.68
C SER A 126 -6.01 13.43 6.19
N ARG A 127 -5.68 12.29 6.79
CA ARG A 127 -4.36 12.05 7.39
C ARG A 127 -3.94 10.59 7.34
N ALA A 128 -2.63 10.37 7.30
CA ALA A 128 -2.08 9.05 7.47
C ALA A 128 -2.30 8.53 8.91
N SER A 129 -2.37 7.21 9.09
CA SER A 129 -2.54 6.58 10.40
C SER A 129 -1.87 5.21 10.43
N VAL A 130 -1.26 4.84 11.56
CA VAL A 130 -0.58 3.55 11.75
C VAL A 130 -1.39 2.71 12.75
N PHE A 131 -1.74 1.49 12.37
CA PHE A 131 -2.56 0.56 13.18
C PHE A 131 -1.73 -0.51 13.86
N GLN A 132 -0.62 -0.92 13.23
CA GLN A 132 0.31 -1.89 13.77
C GLN A 132 1.71 -1.53 13.27
N ASN A 133 2.71 -1.60 14.14
CA ASN A 133 4.12 -1.51 13.78
C ASN A 133 4.91 -2.37 14.77
N GLY A 134 5.47 -3.47 14.28
CA GLY A 134 6.33 -4.33 15.09
C GLY A 134 5.99 -5.81 15.01
N TRP A 135 6.59 -6.57 15.93
CA TRP A 135 6.49 -8.03 16.00
C TRP A 135 5.19 -8.51 16.65
N MET A 136 4.48 -9.41 15.98
CA MET A 136 3.30 -10.13 16.47
C MET A 136 3.55 -11.63 16.55
N LYS A 137 3.03 -12.29 17.59
CA LYS A 137 3.11 -13.76 17.76
C LYS A 137 2.17 -14.47 16.78
N LEU A 138 2.65 -15.51 16.10
CA LEU A 138 1.85 -16.38 15.23
C LEU A 138 1.34 -17.58 16.04
N GLY A 139 0.04 -17.62 16.31
CA GLY A 139 -0.61 -18.71 17.04
C GLY A 139 -0.96 -18.35 18.49
N ASN A 140 -1.88 -19.13 19.06
CA ASN A 140 -2.55 -18.79 20.32
C ASN A 140 -2.04 -19.59 21.54
N GLU A 141 -1.13 -20.54 21.33
CA GLU A 141 -0.63 -21.40 22.40
C GLU A 141 0.39 -20.65 23.27
N PRO A 142 0.14 -20.46 24.58
CA PRO A 142 1.00 -19.68 25.46
C PRO A 142 2.38 -20.34 25.66
N ASP A 143 2.42 -21.67 25.81
CA ASP A 143 3.59 -22.40 26.32
C ASP A 143 4.53 -22.99 25.25
N LYS A 144 4.26 -22.76 23.97
CA LYS A 144 5.10 -23.26 22.86
C LYS A 144 5.89 -22.14 22.21
N PRO A 145 7.16 -22.38 21.84
CA PRO A 145 7.93 -21.43 21.05
C PRO A 145 7.22 -21.23 19.72
N ALA A 146 6.81 -19.99 19.46
CA ALA A 146 5.97 -19.63 18.32
C ALA A 146 6.74 -18.74 17.35
N ALA A 147 6.41 -18.86 16.07
CA ALA A 147 6.92 -17.93 15.07
C ALA A 147 6.39 -16.50 15.34
N ARG A 148 7.14 -15.49 14.90
CA ARG A 148 6.76 -14.08 15.02
C ARG A 148 6.81 -13.40 13.66
N LEU A 149 5.81 -12.57 13.39
CA LEU A 149 5.69 -11.78 12.18
C LEU A 149 5.91 -10.31 12.52
N HIS A 150 6.90 -9.67 11.90
CA HIS A 150 7.00 -8.23 11.87
C HIS A 150 6.16 -7.70 10.70
N LEU A 151 5.39 -6.64 10.94
CA LEU A 151 4.70 -5.89 9.90
C LEU A 151 4.37 -4.48 10.38
N THR A 152 4.26 -3.58 9.41
CA THR A 152 3.67 -2.26 9.57
C THR A 152 2.39 -2.19 8.75
N VAL A 153 1.29 -1.80 9.39
CA VAL A 153 -0.02 -1.59 8.74
C VAL A 153 -0.42 -0.14 8.94
N ARG A 154 -0.54 0.60 7.85
CA ARG A 154 -0.90 2.02 7.88
C ARG A 154 -1.82 2.43 6.73
N THR A 155 -2.56 3.51 6.90
CA THR A 155 -3.31 4.17 5.83
C THR A 155 -2.66 5.48 5.44
N GLU A 156 -2.82 5.88 4.19
CA GLU A 156 -2.35 7.14 3.64
C GLU A 156 -3.38 7.73 2.66
N PRO A 157 -3.72 9.03 2.76
CA PRO A 157 -4.52 9.72 1.75
C PRO A 157 -3.85 9.64 0.37
N ASP A 158 -4.64 9.36 -0.67
CA ASP A 158 -4.16 9.26 -2.05
C ASP A 158 -5.14 10.00 -2.98
N PRO A 159 -5.25 11.34 -2.91
CA PRO A 159 -6.21 12.09 -3.71
C PRO A 159 -5.99 11.89 -5.22
N ARG A 160 -7.02 11.43 -5.94
CA ARG A 160 -6.95 11.15 -7.39
C ARG A 160 -7.94 12.00 -8.18
N PHE A 161 -7.51 12.55 -9.31
CA PHE A 161 -8.44 13.15 -10.27
C PHE A 161 -9.06 12.05 -11.14
N VAL A 162 -10.36 11.83 -11.01
CA VAL A 162 -11.10 10.84 -11.79
C VAL A 162 -11.95 11.57 -12.83
N PHE A 163 -11.78 11.21 -14.09
CA PHE A 163 -12.62 11.69 -15.18
C PHE A 163 -13.74 10.69 -15.39
N GLN A 164 -14.97 11.11 -15.11
CA GLN A 164 -16.16 10.32 -15.39
C GLN A 164 -16.88 10.93 -16.58
N PHE A 165 -17.16 10.10 -17.60
CA PHE A 165 -18.02 10.53 -18.70
C PHE A 165 -19.46 10.69 -18.19
N GLY A 166 -20.11 11.78 -18.58
CA GLY A 166 -21.48 12.12 -18.14
C GLY A 166 -22.59 11.28 -18.79
N GLY A 167 -22.23 10.24 -19.56
CA GLY A 167 -23.15 9.35 -20.27
C GLY A 167 -22.39 8.17 -20.87
N GLU A 168 -23.10 7.28 -21.59
CA GLU A 168 -22.39 6.34 -22.46
C GLU A 168 -21.57 7.16 -23.45
N PRO A 169 -20.29 6.80 -23.68
CA PRO A 169 -19.52 7.47 -24.71
C PRO A 169 -20.29 7.34 -26.02
N GLU A 170 -20.86 8.44 -26.51
CA GLU A 170 -21.41 8.49 -27.85
C GLU A 170 -20.28 8.06 -28.78
N CYS A 171 -20.46 6.94 -29.48
CA CYS A 171 -19.47 6.44 -30.41
C CYS A 171 -19.16 7.51 -31.45
N SER A 172 -18.13 8.31 -31.22
CA SER A 172 -17.45 9.02 -32.28
C SER A 172 -15.94 8.95 -32.06
N PRO A 173 -15.34 7.75 -32.21
CA PRO A 173 -13.93 7.69 -32.50
C PRO A 173 -13.75 8.26 -33.91
N VAL A 174 -13.03 9.37 -34.04
CA VAL A 174 -12.39 9.66 -35.32
C VAL A 174 -11.37 8.54 -35.52
N VAL A 175 -11.78 7.50 -36.26
CA VAL A 175 -10.96 6.33 -36.56
C VAL A 175 -9.79 6.80 -37.42
N PHE A 176 -8.57 6.75 -36.87
CA PHE A 176 -7.36 6.84 -37.68
C PHE A 176 -6.86 5.42 -37.95
N GLN A 177 -6.80 5.06 -39.24
CA GLN A 177 -6.29 3.77 -39.70
C GLN A 177 -4.76 3.75 -39.53
N ILE A 178 -4.26 3.04 -38.53
CA ILE A 178 -2.82 2.89 -38.30
C ILE A 178 -2.40 1.56 -38.96
N GLN A 179 -2.05 1.64 -40.25
CA GLN A 179 -1.46 0.56 -41.06
C GLN A 179 -2.23 -0.79 -41.05
N GLY A 180 -3.19 -0.96 -41.97
CA GLY A 180 -3.94 -2.21 -42.17
C GLY A 180 -5.39 -2.17 -41.64
N ASN A 181 -5.94 -3.34 -41.27
CA ASN A 181 -7.34 -3.52 -40.84
C ASN A 181 -7.58 -3.34 -39.31
N ILE A 182 -6.63 -2.74 -38.59
CA ILE A 182 -6.75 -2.58 -37.12
C ILE A 182 -7.37 -1.21 -36.83
N GLN A 183 -8.54 -1.20 -36.19
CA GLN A 183 -9.19 0.00 -35.66
C GLN A 183 -8.99 0.05 -34.14
N GLN A 184 -8.33 1.10 -33.64
CA GLN A 184 -8.14 1.32 -32.21
C GLN A 184 -8.81 2.65 -31.80
N PRO A 185 -9.64 2.66 -30.75
CA PRO A 185 -10.13 3.91 -30.18
C PRO A 185 -8.97 4.65 -29.50
N VAL A 186 -8.77 5.92 -29.86
CA VAL A 186 -7.75 6.79 -29.26
C VAL A 186 -8.45 7.94 -28.56
N PHE A 187 -8.15 8.13 -27.29
CA PHE A 187 -8.60 9.28 -26.50
C PHE A 187 -7.39 10.19 -26.24
N SER A 188 -7.47 11.45 -26.64
CA SER A 188 -6.45 12.46 -26.34
C SER A 188 -6.96 13.41 -25.26
N CYS A 189 -6.26 13.47 -24.12
CA CYS A 189 -6.47 14.50 -23.11
C CYS A 189 -5.37 15.55 -23.23
N LYS A 190 -5.73 16.80 -23.51
CA LYS A 190 -4.80 17.93 -23.52
C LYS A 190 -4.85 18.65 -22.17
N PHE A 191 -3.81 18.48 -21.37
CA PHE A 191 -3.64 19.23 -20.13
C PHE A 191 -3.12 20.64 -20.43
N SER A 192 -3.94 21.64 -20.11
CA SER A 192 -3.53 23.04 -20.13
C SER A 192 -3.35 23.50 -18.69
N ALA A 193 -2.11 23.62 -18.22
CA ALA A 193 -1.85 24.31 -16.96
C ALA A 193 -1.98 25.81 -17.22
N ASP A 194 -3.09 26.42 -16.81
CA ASP A 194 -3.18 27.86 -16.76
C ASP A 194 -2.16 28.37 -15.73
N ARG A 195 -1.07 28.98 -16.21
CA ARG A 195 -0.06 29.62 -15.35
C ARG A 195 -0.62 30.83 -14.60
N ASN A 196 -1.89 31.16 -14.76
CA ASN A 196 -2.53 32.32 -14.16
C ASN A 196 -3.37 32.03 -12.89
N ALA A 197 -3.02 30.99 -12.13
CA ALA A 197 -3.50 30.84 -10.74
C ALA A 197 -2.80 31.80 -9.74
N ARG A 198 -2.20 32.90 -10.20
CA ARG A 198 -1.85 34.05 -9.36
C ARG A 198 -3.00 35.05 -9.35
N SER A 199 -4.13 34.69 -8.77
CA SER A 199 -5.01 35.74 -8.26
C SER A 199 -5.72 35.31 -6.98
N ARG A 200 -5.50 36.15 -5.96
CA ARG A 200 -6.27 36.34 -4.71
C ARG A 200 -5.91 35.45 -3.51
N SER A 201 -4.88 35.87 -2.78
CA SER A 201 -5.09 36.74 -1.61
C SER A 201 -3.74 37.26 -1.10
N LEU A 202 -3.42 38.52 -1.42
CA LEU A 202 -2.51 39.30 -0.58
C LEU A 202 -3.39 40.04 0.44
N PRO A 203 -3.03 40.09 1.73
CA PRO A 203 -3.71 40.95 2.68
C PRO A 203 -3.43 42.40 2.27
N SER A 204 -4.49 43.13 1.93
CA SER A 204 -4.49 44.58 1.99
C SER A 204 -4.40 44.96 3.47
N ASP A 205 -3.20 45.32 3.93
CA ASP A 205 -2.94 46.34 4.95
C ASP A 205 -1.46 46.29 5.38
N PHE A 206 -0.62 47.12 4.75
CA PHE A 206 0.36 47.90 5.51
C PHE A 206 0.68 49.19 4.75
N THR A 207 0.14 50.26 5.30
CA THR A 207 0.41 51.66 4.99
C THR A 207 1.91 51.99 4.97
N VAL A 208 2.32 52.74 3.95
CA VAL A 208 3.19 53.94 4.02
C VAL A 208 4.38 53.86 5.00
N ASN A 209 5.61 53.73 4.49
CA ASN A 209 6.63 54.80 4.48
C ASN A 209 8.05 54.26 4.16
N ASN A 210 8.86 55.12 3.54
CA ASN A 210 10.32 55.12 3.37
C ASN A 210 11.00 54.31 2.25
N ASN A 211 11.29 55.05 1.17
CA ASN A 211 12.65 55.38 0.68
C ASN A 211 13.77 54.35 0.83
N ARG A 212 14.29 53.91 -0.34
CA ARG A 212 15.67 53.55 -0.74
C ARG A 212 15.55 52.47 -1.84
N GLY A 213 15.66 52.74 -3.14
CA GLY A 213 16.75 53.45 -3.80
C GLY A 213 17.88 52.47 -4.09
N TRP A 214 17.91 51.87 -5.30
CA TRP A 214 19.12 51.69 -6.11
C TRP A 214 18.84 51.17 -7.52
N MET A 215 19.61 51.75 -8.45
CA MET A 215 19.37 51.84 -9.88
C MET A 215 19.80 50.60 -10.67
N ARG A 216 19.16 50.42 -11.83
CA ARG A 216 19.63 49.63 -12.96
C ARG A 216 20.84 50.33 -13.60
N ASN A 217 21.92 49.59 -13.81
CA ASN A 217 22.89 49.92 -14.86
C ASN A 217 22.85 48.84 -15.94
N PHE A 218 22.67 49.30 -17.19
CA PHE A 218 22.88 48.54 -18.41
C PHE A 218 24.28 48.84 -18.98
N LEU A 219 24.75 47.88 -19.79
CA LEU A 219 25.77 47.91 -20.85
C LEU A 219 27.21 47.50 -20.52
N GLY A 220 27.68 46.63 -21.40
CA GLY A 220 28.93 45.86 -21.44
C GLY A 220 28.66 44.62 -22.28
#